data_AF-A0A9P4U6D7-F1
#
_entry.id   AF-A0A9P4U6D7-F1
#
_cell.length_a   1.000
_cell.length_b   1.000
_cell.length_c   1.000
_cell.angle_alpha   90.00
_cell.angle_beta   90.00
_cell.angle_gamma   90.00
#
_symmetry.space_group_name_H-M   'P 1'
#
loop_
_entity.id
_entity.type
_entity.pdbx_description
1 polymer ?
#
loop_
_entity_poly.entity_id
_entity_poly.type
_entity_poly.pdbx_seq_one_letter_code
_entity_poly.pdbx_strand_id
1 'polypeptide(L)'
;MFVPLDAPQTHTGTSHLPFLTYLRLKLPCAYDFAHLASCMPGTVALRLRHLCLQIVDGTGPGGDLSYTRSWQGDGNPFDSDEGHLFSNLQRKHPNTAYMQDICGLVNRCKNLESLGLVGTQCINLESLNWQPAEGPGLKTLYMSRVIATAEQLLTLLSSGRGDGACHIEAFDIKDVELMNGTWESVFARLLTSSSLVFLQIFNLKYNIRGHSAHLALYNSRPWENVSEIWTKSRQDCERLSDVISAVESRVAAE
;
A
#
# COMPACT_ATOMS: atom_id res chain seq x y z
N MET A 1 53.85 10.98 14.37
CA MET A 1 53.14 10.33 15.48
C MET A 1 51.66 10.51 15.19
N PHE A 2 51.03 9.51 14.57
CA PHE A 2 49.64 9.55 14.12
C PHE A 2 48.75 9.15 15.29
N VAL A 3 47.83 10.02 15.67
CA VAL A 3 46.72 9.70 16.57
C VAL A 3 45.63 9.06 15.70
N PRO A 4 45.15 7.84 15.97
CA PRO A 4 44.07 7.27 15.19
C PRO A 4 42.77 8.05 15.47
N LEU A 5 42.04 8.41 14.43
CA LEU A 5 40.64 8.81 14.57
C LEU A 5 39.86 7.62 15.11
N ASP A 6 39.11 7.87 16.18
CA ASP A 6 38.22 6.92 16.83
C ASP A 6 37.33 6.19 15.82
N ALA A 7 37.24 4.87 16.02
CA ALA A 7 36.31 4.00 15.31
C ALA A 7 34.87 4.51 15.43
N PRO A 8 34.00 4.25 14.43
CA PRO A 8 32.60 4.64 14.51
C PRO A 8 31.97 3.97 15.73
N GLN A 9 31.54 4.80 16.69
CA GLN A 9 30.78 4.34 17.82
C GLN A 9 29.51 3.67 17.30
N THR A 10 29.46 2.35 17.43
CA THR A 10 28.22 1.59 17.33
C THR A 10 27.30 2.12 18.41
N HIS A 11 26.35 2.98 18.04
CA HIS A 11 25.24 3.32 18.92
C HIS A 11 24.45 2.03 19.17
N THR A 12 24.83 1.30 20.20
CA THR A 12 23.99 0.29 20.85
C THR A 12 22.86 1.05 21.54
N GLY A 13 21.91 1.53 20.72
CA GLY A 13 20.68 2.12 21.19
C GLY A 13 19.87 1.03 21.88
N THR A 14 20.01 0.96 23.19
CA THR A 14 19.04 0.34 24.09
C THR A 14 17.63 0.70 23.61
N SER A 15 16.80 -0.31 23.32
CA SER A 15 15.44 -0.13 22.81
C SER A 15 14.60 0.70 23.81
N HIS A 16 14.55 2.02 23.61
CA HIS A 16 13.80 2.96 24.45
C HIS A 16 12.27 2.78 24.36
N LEU A 17 11.79 1.82 23.58
CA LEU A 17 10.37 1.59 23.31
C LEU A 17 10.02 0.08 23.45
N PRO A 18 10.19 -0.51 24.65
CA PRO A 18 10.02 -1.96 24.87
C PRO A 18 8.59 -2.46 24.63
N PHE A 19 7.59 -1.56 24.63
CA PHE A 19 6.18 -1.90 24.47
C PHE A 19 5.58 -1.39 23.15
N LEU A 20 6.39 -0.87 22.23
CA LEU A 20 5.88 -0.39 20.95
C LEU A 20 5.38 -1.55 20.09
N THR A 21 4.07 -1.67 19.97
CA THR A 21 3.35 -2.63 19.12
C THR A 21 2.54 -1.95 18.02
N TYR A 22 2.25 -0.65 18.18
CA TYR A 22 1.44 0.14 17.26
C TYR A 22 2.23 1.37 16.81
N LEU A 23 2.44 1.52 15.51
CA LEU A 23 3.13 2.67 14.93
C LEU A 23 2.31 3.24 13.76
N ARG A 24 1.85 4.48 13.91
CA ARG A 24 1.18 5.23 12.85
C ARG A 24 1.91 6.53 12.61
N LEU A 25 2.41 6.72 11.40
CA LEU A 25 3.23 7.85 11.02
C LEU A 25 2.66 8.54 9.79
N LYS A 26 2.58 9.86 9.87
CA LYS A 26 2.26 10.74 8.76
C LYS A 26 3.45 11.66 8.55
N LEU A 27 4.24 11.40 7.52
CA LEU A 27 5.48 12.13 7.24
C LEU A 27 5.37 12.88 5.92
N PRO A 28 6.02 14.04 5.77
CA PRO A 28 5.96 14.82 4.54
C PRO A 28 6.45 14.02 3.33
N CYS A 29 7.55 13.27 3.45
CA CYS A 29 8.16 12.59 2.30
C CYS A 29 8.63 11.17 2.62
N ALA A 30 8.86 10.38 1.58
CA ALA A 30 9.32 8.98 1.69
C ALA A 30 10.74 8.86 2.28
N TYR A 31 11.56 9.90 2.16
CA TYR A 31 12.92 9.93 2.71
C TYR A 31 12.96 9.77 4.24
N ASP A 32 11.98 10.33 4.96
CA ASP A 32 11.92 10.19 6.42
C ASP A 32 11.60 8.74 6.83
N PHE A 33 10.83 8.02 6.01
CA PHE A 33 10.63 6.58 6.19
C PHE A 33 11.90 5.78 5.91
N ALA A 34 12.73 6.19 4.95
CA ALA A 34 14.03 5.55 4.69
C ALA A 34 14.98 5.69 5.90
N HIS A 35 15.02 6.88 6.52
CA HIS A 35 15.77 7.09 7.77
C HIS A 35 15.22 6.28 8.93
N LEU A 36 13.90 6.23 9.08
CA LEU A 36 13.28 5.38 10.08
C LEU A 36 13.63 3.90 9.85
N ALA A 37 13.59 3.44 8.59
CA ALA A 37 13.92 2.07 8.22
C ALA A 37 15.37 1.73 8.56
N SER A 38 16.32 2.65 8.37
CA SER A 38 17.73 2.42 8.71
C SER A 38 17.99 2.42 10.22
N CYS A 39 17.26 3.23 10.98
CA CYS A 39 17.48 3.41 12.42
C CYS A 39 16.64 2.47 13.29
N MET A 40 15.55 1.89 12.77
CA MET A 40 14.67 1.02 13.56
C MET A 40 15.39 -0.29 13.93
N PRO A 41 15.52 -0.63 15.22
CA PRO A 41 16.09 -1.91 15.64
C PRO A 41 15.22 -3.08 15.17
N GLY A 42 15.83 -4.21 14.79
CA GLY A 42 15.10 -5.41 14.36
C GLY A 42 14.13 -5.94 15.41
N THR A 43 14.47 -5.80 16.69
CA THR A 43 13.60 -6.18 17.82
C THR A 43 12.32 -5.34 17.90
N VAL A 44 12.38 -4.06 17.50
CA VAL A 44 11.21 -3.19 17.43
C VAL A 44 10.36 -3.57 16.21
N ALA A 45 10.97 -3.73 15.04
CA ALA A 45 10.26 -4.13 13.82
C ALA A 45 9.49 -5.46 14.01
N LEU A 46 10.12 -6.46 14.64
CA LEU A 46 9.47 -7.73 14.96
C LEU A 46 8.37 -7.62 16.01
N ARG A 47 8.36 -6.59 16.86
CA ARG A 47 7.31 -6.41 17.88
C ARG A 47 6.06 -5.72 17.32
N LEU A 48 6.20 -4.97 16.24
CA LEU A 48 5.09 -4.25 15.63
C LEU A 48 4.00 -5.22 15.17
N ARG A 49 2.79 -4.94 15.63
CA ARG A 49 1.53 -5.58 15.22
C ARG A 49 0.72 -4.68 14.31
N HIS A 50 0.84 -3.37 14.44
CA HIS A 50 0.14 -2.41 13.61
C HIS A 50 1.11 -1.38 13.06
N LEU A 51 1.14 -1.24 11.74
CA LEU A 51 1.99 -0.30 11.02
C LEU A 51 1.16 0.49 10.01
N CYS A 52 1.12 1.80 10.15
CA CYS A 52 0.48 2.69 9.18
C CYS A 52 1.45 3.80 8.77
N LEU A 53 1.78 3.86 7.48
CA LEU A 53 2.71 4.80 6.88
C LEU A 53 1.98 5.66 5.85
N GLN A 54 1.98 6.97 6.07
CA GLN A 54 1.32 7.94 5.20
C GLN A 54 2.30 9.03 4.77
N ILE A 55 2.42 9.22 3.46
CA ILE A 55 3.07 10.39 2.85
C ILE A 55 2.01 11.50 2.77
N VAL A 56 2.35 12.73 3.18
CA VAL A 56 1.39 13.86 3.17
C VAL A 56 1.75 14.99 2.21
N ASP A 57 2.99 15.07 1.72
CA ASP A 57 3.35 16.06 0.69
C ASP A 57 2.79 15.61 -0.67
N GLY A 58 1.74 16.31 -1.11
CA GLY A 58 1.05 16.07 -2.37
C GLY A 58 1.52 16.92 -3.55
N THR A 59 2.66 17.62 -3.44
CA THR A 59 3.18 18.45 -4.53
C THR A 59 3.89 17.63 -5.60
N GLY A 60 4.14 18.24 -6.77
CA GLY A 60 4.79 17.58 -7.90
C GLY A 60 3.89 16.64 -8.71
N PRO A 61 4.42 16.10 -9.83
CA PRO A 61 3.71 15.16 -10.69
C PRO A 61 3.31 13.88 -9.95
N GLY A 62 2.13 13.36 -10.27
CA GLY A 62 1.48 12.28 -9.55
C GLY A 62 1.07 12.63 -8.12
N GLY A 63 1.05 13.91 -7.75
CA GLY A 63 0.72 14.38 -6.41
C GLY A 63 -0.75 14.23 -6.01
N ASP A 64 -1.16 14.90 -4.94
CA ASP A 64 -2.54 14.85 -4.44
C ASP A 64 -3.52 15.36 -5.52
N LEU A 65 -4.62 14.63 -5.73
CA LEU A 65 -5.63 14.98 -6.74
C LEU A 65 -6.22 16.38 -6.50
N SER A 66 -6.31 16.85 -5.26
CA SER A 66 -6.73 18.21 -4.94
C SER A 66 -5.72 19.29 -5.34
N TYR A 67 -4.44 18.92 -5.47
CA TYR A 67 -3.35 19.79 -5.90
C TYR A 67 -3.17 19.76 -7.43
N THR A 68 -3.42 18.61 -8.07
CA THR A 68 -3.35 18.43 -9.54
C THR A 68 -4.67 18.72 -10.26
N ARG A 69 -5.74 19.03 -9.49
CA ARG A 69 -7.11 19.35 -9.92
C ARG A 69 -7.26 20.44 -10.98
N SER A 70 -6.23 21.27 -11.20
CA SER A 70 -6.30 22.42 -12.11
C SER A 70 -5.89 22.13 -13.55
N TRP A 71 -5.47 20.90 -13.91
CA TRP A 71 -5.08 20.60 -15.29
C TRP A 71 -6.18 19.87 -16.07
N GLN A 72 -6.87 20.61 -16.93
CA GLN A 72 -7.85 20.13 -17.91
C GLN A 72 -7.14 19.57 -19.15
N GLY A 73 -6.38 18.50 -18.97
CA GLY A 73 -5.81 17.78 -20.12
C GLY A 73 -6.91 17.37 -21.10
N ASP A 74 -6.62 17.49 -22.39
CA ASP A 74 -7.49 17.26 -23.54
C ASP A 74 -7.92 15.78 -23.73
N GLY A 75 -7.89 14.99 -22.65
CA GLY A 75 -8.15 13.57 -22.68
C GLY A 75 -6.93 12.73 -23.04
N ASN A 76 -5.73 13.32 -23.16
CA ASN A 76 -4.49 12.58 -23.28
C ASN A 76 -4.00 12.09 -21.90
N PRO A 77 -3.96 10.77 -21.64
CA PRO A 77 -3.45 10.21 -20.38
C PRO A 77 -1.93 10.37 -20.21
N PHE A 78 -1.22 10.87 -21.24
CA PHE A 78 0.22 11.13 -21.21
C PHE A 78 0.57 12.61 -21.01
N ASP A 79 -0.40 13.53 -21.19
CA ASP A 79 -0.23 14.92 -20.78
C ASP A 79 -0.72 15.05 -19.33
N SER A 80 0.11 14.59 -18.41
CA SER A 80 -0.23 14.41 -17.01
C SER A 80 0.62 15.36 -16.17
N ASP A 81 0.01 16.31 -15.45
CA ASP A 81 0.51 17.05 -14.29
C ASP A 81 2.01 17.48 -14.19
N GLU A 82 2.79 17.42 -15.27
CA GLU A 82 4.22 17.73 -15.35
C GLU A 82 4.50 19.22 -15.03
N GLY A 83 3.49 20.07 -15.21
CA GLY A 83 3.53 21.49 -14.86
C GLY A 83 3.42 21.75 -13.35
N HIS A 84 3.10 20.75 -12.52
CA HIS A 84 3.00 20.92 -11.07
C HIS A 84 4.38 20.88 -10.42
N LEU A 85 4.73 21.96 -9.74
CA LEU A 85 6.03 22.09 -9.09
C LEU A 85 6.12 21.22 -7.84
N PHE A 86 7.26 20.57 -7.68
CA PHE A 86 7.66 19.97 -6.42
C PHE A 86 7.82 21.05 -5.33
N SER A 87 7.47 20.70 -4.09
CA SER A 87 7.91 21.41 -2.89
C SER A 87 9.44 21.45 -2.82
N ASN A 88 9.99 22.36 -2.00
CA ASN A 88 11.42 22.37 -1.70
C ASN A 88 11.92 21.02 -1.15
N LEU A 89 11.09 20.30 -0.40
CA LEU A 89 11.41 19.00 0.15
C LEU A 89 11.47 17.94 -0.95
N GLN A 90 10.44 17.83 -1.80
CA GLN A 90 10.44 16.84 -2.89
C GLN A 90 11.46 17.15 -3.99
N ARG A 91 11.86 18.41 -4.20
CA ARG A 91 13.01 18.73 -5.08
C ARG A 91 14.31 18.13 -4.58
N LYS A 92 14.50 18.08 -3.26
CA LYS A 92 15.72 17.55 -2.64
C LYS A 92 15.63 16.04 -2.44
N HIS A 93 14.44 15.54 -2.09
CA HIS A 93 14.15 14.16 -1.75
C HIS A 93 12.86 13.69 -2.44
N PRO A 94 12.90 13.36 -3.74
CA PRO A 94 11.72 12.89 -4.47
C PRO A 94 11.16 11.61 -3.86
N ASN A 95 9.84 11.52 -3.67
CA ASN A 95 9.23 10.35 -3.04
C ASN A 95 9.54 9.05 -3.79
N THR A 96 9.54 9.10 -5.13
CA THR A 96 9.84 7.96 -6.01
C THR A 96 11.21 7.34 -5.77
N ALA A 97 12.19 8.11 -5.28
CA ALA A 97 13.54 7.61 -4.99
C ALA A 97 13.62 6.78 -3.70
N TYR A 98 12.64 6.92 -2.79
CA TYR A 98 12.67 6.31 -1.45
C TYR A 98 11.46 5.39 -1.17
N MET A 99 10.57 5.18 -2.14
CA MET A 99 9.40 4.30 -1.98
C MET A 99 9.80 2.84 -1.67
N GLN A 100 10.91 2.37 -2.22
CA GLN A 100 11.43 1.03 -1.93
C GLN A 100 11.76 0.84 -0.44
N ASP A 101 12.17 1.90 0.26
CA ASP A 101 12.51 1.85 1.67
C ASP A 101 11.27 1.67 2.56
N ILE A 102 10.11 2.15 2.10
CA ILE A 102 8.81 1.86 2.74
C ILE A 102 8.55 0.35 2.71
N CYS A 103 8.73 -0.29 1.54
CA CYS A 103 8.61 -1.73 1.41
C CYS A 103 9.65 -2.46 2.28
N GLY A 104 10.89 -1.96 2.31
CA GLY A 104 11.96 -2.49 3.17
C GLY A 104 11.60 -2.48 4.65
N LEU A 105 10.98 -1.41 5.14
CA LEU A 105 10.48 -1.33 6.52
C LEU A 105 9.37 -2.35 6.77
N VAL A 106 8.37 -2.42 5.88
CA VAL A 106 7.27 -3.39 6.00
C VAL A 106 7.81 -4.81 6.03
N ASN A 107 8.75 -5.16 5.14
CA ASN A 107 9.35 -6.48 5.03
C ASN A 107 9.99 -6.97 6.34
N ARG A 108 10.47 -6.07 7.20
CA ARG A 108 11.07 -6.39 8.51
C ARG A 108 10.03 -6.64 9.61
N CYS A 109 8.79 -6.21 9.42
CA CYS A 109 7.74 -6.29 10.43
C CYS A 109 6.92 -7.58 10.28
N LYS A 110 7.47 -8.73 10.68
CA LYS A 110 6.88 -10.05 10.40
C LYS A 110 5.63 -10.41 11.20
N ASN A 111 5.34 -9.69 12.29
CA ASN A 111 4.22 -9.96 13.20
C ASN A 111 3.04 -9.00 13.04
N LEU A 112 2.93 -8.35 11.87
CA LEU A 112 1.83 -7.43 11.60
C LEU A 112 0.48 -8.15 11.56
N GLU A 113 -0.47 -7.57 12.27
CA GLU A 113 -1.91 -7.83 12.22
C GLU A 113 -2.62 -6.72 11.43
N SER A 114 -2.03 -5.51 11.32
CA SER A 114 -2.58 -4.40 10.54
C SER A 114 -1.49 -3.69 9.74
N LEU A 115 -1.76 -3.46 8.46
CA LEU A 115 -0.90 -2.70 7.56
C LEU A 115 -1.70 -1.58 6.87
N GLY A 116 -1.20 -0.36 6.97
CA GLY A 116 -1.71 0.82 6.30
C GLY A 116 -0.64 1.49 5.43
N LEU A 117 -0.86 1.62 4.13
CA LEU A 117 0.03 2.34 3.20
C LEU A 117 -0.74 3.42 2.45
N VAL A 118 -0.39 4.68 2.64
CA VAL A 118 -1.10 5.81 2.03
C VAL A 118 -0.10 6.72 1.34
N GLY A 119 -0.19 6.77 0.02
CA GLY A 119 0.60 7.67 -0.81
C GLY A 119 -0.19 8.92 -1.21
N THR A 120 0.52 10.03 -1.36
CA THR A 120 0.06 11.15 -2.21
C THR A 120 0.41 10.84 -3.68
N GLN A 121 1.66 10.46 -3.95
CA GLN A 121 2.05 9.71 -5.14
C GLN A 121 1.85 8.21 -4.94
N CYS A 122 1.64 7.48 -6.03
CA CYS A 122 1.46 6.03 -5.98
C CYS A 122 2.69 5.33 -5.38
N ILE A 123 2.50 4.58 -4.30
CA ILE A 123 3.55 3.74 -3.70
C ILE A 123 3.67 2.47 -4.54
N ASN A 124 4.84 2.22 -5.14
CA ASN A 124 5.11 0.99 -5.87
C ASN A 124 5.55 -0.13 -4.90
N LEU A 125 4.82 -1.25 -4.91
CA LEU A 125 5.09 -2.41 -4.07
C LEU A 125 6.08 -3.41 -4.68
N GLU A 126 6.73 -3.13 -5.81
CA GLU A 126 7.70 -4.01 -6.47
C GLU A 126 8.73 -4.65 -5.51
N SER A 127 9.21 -3.92 -4.51
CA SER A 127 10.17 -4.41 -3.50
C SER A 127 9.52 -5.05 -2.25
N LEU A 128 8.20 -5.19 -2.23
CA LEU A 128 7.48 -5.83 -1.13
C LEU A 128 7.61 -7.35 -1.23
N ASN A 129 8.21 -7.94 -0.20
CA ASN A 129 8.34 -9.37 0.00
C ASN A 129 8.03 -9.69 1.47
N TRP A 130 6.91 -9.14 1.94
CA TRP A 130 6.45 -9.38 3.29
C TRP A 130 5.89 -10.79 3.37
N GLN A 131 6.24 -11.49 4.44
CA GLN A 131 5.69 -12.80 4.74
C GLN A 131 5.41 -12.80 6.25
N PRO A 132 4.22 -13.21 6.69
CA PRO A 132 3.93 -13.30 8.10
C PRO A 132 4.84 -14.34 8.77
N ALA A 133 5.15 -14.13 10.05
CA ALA A 133 5.67 -15.19 10.91
C ALA A 133 4.61 -16.31 11.11
N GLU A 134 4.86 -17.29 11.97
CA GLU A 134 3.97 -18.44 12.28
C GLU A 134 2.63 -18.03 12.94
N GLY A 135 1.80 -17.27 12.23
CA GLY A 135 0.58 -16.63 12.74
C GLY A 135 -0.48 -16.43 11.67
N PRO A 136 -1.64 -15.84 12.05
CA PRO A 136 -2.78 -15.64 11.15
C PRO A 136 -2.50 -14.62 10.02
N GLY A 137 -1.39 -13.87 10.08
CA GLY A 137 -1.10 -12.81 9.13
C GLY A 137 -1.92 -11.54 9.40
N LEU A 138 -2.20 -10.79 8.35
CA LEU A 138 -2.95 -9.54 8.47
C LEU A 138 -4.43 -9.80 8.73
N LYS A 139 -4.99 -8.99 9.63
CA LYS A 139 -6.43 -8.83 9.89
C LYS A 139 -6.97 -7.56 9.24
N THR A 140 -6.15 -6.51 9.15
CA THR A 140 -6.55 -5.25 8.56
C THR A 140 -5.57 -4.83 7.48
N LEU A 141 -6.09 -4.57 6.29
CA LEU A 141 -5.33 -4.02 5.19
C LEU A 141 -5.95 -2.71 4.73
N TYR A 142 -5.17 -1.63 4.81
CA TYR A 142 -5.52 -0.31 4.33
C TYR A 142 -4.51 0.16 3.28
N MET A 143 -4.97 0.47 2.07
CA MET A 143 -4.11 1.01 1.03
C MET A 143 -4.76 2.17 0.31
N SER A 144 -3.98 3.19 -0.01
CA SER A 144 -4.42 4.31 -0.83
C SER A 144 -3.28 4.74 -1.74
N ARG A 145 -3.55 4.84 -3.05
CA ARG A 145 -2.57 5.25 -4.07
C ARG A 145 -1.40 4.28 -4.10
N VAL A 146 -1.64 3.07 -4.61
CA VAL A 146 -0.66 1.97 -4.60
C VAL A 146 -0.61 1.32 -5.98
N ILE A 147 0.59 0.96 -6.43
CA ILE A 147 0.81 0.12 -7.61
C ILE A 147 1.37 -1.22 -7.12
N ALA A 148 0.70 -2.31 -7.50
CA ALA A 148 1.03 -3.65 -7.04
C ALA A 148 0.80 -4.70 -8.13
N THR A 149 1.20 -5.93 -7.88
CA THR A 149 0.71 -7.11 -8.61
C THR A 149 -0.34 -7.84 -7.78
N ALA A 150 -1.19 -8.65 -8.42
CA ALA A 150 -2.15 -9.47 -7.69
C ALA A 150 -1.43 -10.43 -6.71
N GLU A 151 -0.28 -10.99 -7.10
CA GLU A 151 0.53 -11.87 -6.26
C GLU A 151 1.01 -11.18 -4.97
N GLN A 152 1.42 -9.92 -5.05
CA GLN A 152 1.81 -9.13 -3.86
C GLN A 152 0.62 -8.93 -2.91
N LEU A 153 -0.56 -8.62 -3.45
CA LEU A 153 -1.77 -8.52 -2.63
C LEU A 153 -2.15 -9.88 -2.03
N LEU A 154 -2.11 -10.96 -2.82
CA LEU A 154 -2.38 -12.32 -2.34
C LEU A 154 -1.41 -12.74 -1.23
N THR A 155 -0.13 -12.34 -1.33
CA THR A 155 0.87 -12.58 -0.28
C THR A 155 0.50 -11.87 1.02
N LEU A 156 0.04 -10.61 0.94
CA LEU A 156 -0.45 -9.87 2.11
C LEU A 156 -1.73 -10.48 2.71
N LEU A 157 -2.55 -11.12 1.89
CA LEU A 157 -3.77 -11.83 2.33
C LEU A 157 -3.50 -13.23 2.88
N SER A 158 -2.25 -13.73 2.82
CA SER A 158 -1.91 -15.09 3.23
C SER A 158 -1.57 -15.18 4.72
N SER A 159 -1.88 -16.32 5.33
CA SER A 159 -1.41 -16.69 6.67
C SER A 159 0.02 -17.24 6.64
N GLY A 160 0.73 -17.19 7.77
CA GLY A 160 2.02 -17.85 7.94
C GLY A 160 1.91 -19.32 8.35
N ARG A 161 0.68 -19.85 8.46
CA ARG A 161 0.41 -21.23 8.88
C ARG A 161 0.51 -22.24 7.73
N GLY A 162 0.68 -21.77 6.49
CA GLY A 162 0.77 -22.62 5.30
C GLY A 162 -0.53 -23.32 4.92
N ASP A 163 -1.65 -22.99 5.59
CA ASP A 163 -2.98 -23.50 5.29
C ASP A 163 -3.65 -22.77 4.11
N GLY A 164 -3.04 -21.68 3.63
CA GLY A 164 -3.60 -20.83 2.60
C GLY A 164 -4.86 -20.09 3.05
N ALA A 165 -5.15 -20.03 4.35
CA ALA A 165 -6.31 -19.31 4.84
C ALA A 165 -6.08 -17.79 4.77
N CYS A 166 -7.15 -17.06 4.45
CA CYS A 166 -7.22 -15.61 4.56
C CYS A 166 -7.96 -15.26 5.86
N HIS A 167 -7.40 -14.35 6.66
CA HIS A 167 -7.95 -13.96 7.97
C HIS A 167 -8.24 -12.45 8.07
N ILE A 168 -8.42 -11.79 6.92
CA ILE A 168 -8.74 -10.37 6.89
C ILE A 168 -10.14 -10.14 7.47
N GLU A 169 -10.20 -9.25 8.47
CA GLU A 169 -11.40 -8.71 9.10
C GLU A 169 -11.85 -7.40 8.42
N ALA A 170 -10.88 -6.57 8.00
CA ALA A 170 -11.13 -5.29 7.37
C ALA A 170 -10.22 -5.04 6.15
N PHE A 171 -10.84 -4.78 5.00
CA PHE A 171 -10.17 -4.53 3.73
C PHE A 171 -10.62 -3.17 3.17
N ASP A 172 -9.73 -2.18 3.20
CA ASP A 172 -9.97 -0.83 2.69
C ASP A 172 -8.90 -0.45 1.67
N ILE A 173 -9.23 -0.46 0.38
CA ILE A 173 -8.27 -0.12 -0.68
C ILE A 173 -8.83 0.92 -1.64
N LYS A 174 -8.04 1.96 -1.92
CA LYS A 174 -8.42 3.10 -2.75
C LYS A 174 -7.33 3.45 -3.75
N ASP A 175 -7.71 3.74 -4.98
CA ASP A 175 -6.75 4.15 -6.03
C ASP A 175 -5.58 3.16 -6.17
N VAL A 176 -5.90 1.86 -6.22
CA VAL A 176 -4.90 0.80 -6.37
C VAL A 176 -4.90 0.29 -7.81
N GLU A 177 -3.70 0.12 -8.37
CA GLU A 177 -3.51 -0.34 -9.75
C GLU A 177 -2.73 -1.66 -9.80
N LEU A 178 -3.24 -2.62 -10.59
CA LEU A 178 -2.54 -3.88 -10.84
C LEU A 178 -1.64 -3.80 -12.07
N MET A 179 -0.35 -4.07 -11.87
CA MET A 179 0.64 -4.28 -12.93
C MET A 179 0.53 -5.67 -13.57
N ASN A 180 0.07 -6.67 -12.82
CA ASN A 180 -0.07 -8.05 -13.27
C ASN A 180 -1.11 -8.82 -12.44
N GLY A 181 -1.67 -9.88 -13.01
CA GLY A 181 -2.75 -10.68 -12.42
C GLY A 181 -4.12 -10.01 -12.54
N THR A 182 -5.12 -10.51 -11.81
CA THR A 182 -6.52 -10.05 -11.91
C THR A 182 -7.09 -9.65 -10.56
N TRP A 183 -8.02 -8.70 -10.55
CA TRP A 183 -8.80 -8.37 -9.36
C TRP A 183 -9.68 -9.54 -8.92
N GLU A 184 -10.23 -10.30 -9.87
CA GLU A 184 -10.91 -11.59 -9.64
C GLU A 184 -10.13 -12.47 -8.64
N SER A 185 -8.82 -12.66 -8.84
CA SER A 185 -8.01 -13.54 -7.99
C SER A 185 -7.89 -13.02 -6.55
N VAL A 186 -7.80 -11.69 -6.38
CA VAL A 186 -7.74 -11.01 -5.08
C VAL A 186 -9.07 -11.14 -4.36
N PHE A 187 -10.19 -10.91 -5.06
CA PHE A 187 -11.54 -11.06 -4.52
C PHE A 187 -11.86 -12.50 -4.17
N ALA A 188 -11.46 -13.46 -5.00
CA ALA A 188 -11.60 -14.89 -4.72
C ALA A 188 -10.86 -15.27 -3.43
N ARG A 189 -9.66 -14.71 -3.19
CA ARG A 189 -8.96 -14.90 -1.91
C ARG A 189 -9.72 -14.28 -0.74
N LEU A 190 -10.25 -13.06 -0.89
CA LEU A 190 -11.01 -12.40 0.17
C LEU A 190 -12.28 -13.18 0.56
N LEU A 191 -12.98 -13.80 -0.41
CA LEU A 191 -14.15 -14.65 -0.15
C LEU A 191 -13.85 -15.80 0.82
N THR A 192 -12.61 -16.31 0.80
CA THR A 192 -12.19 -17.37 1.73
C THR A 192 -12.06 -16.90 3.17
N SER A 193 -11.96 -15.60 3.43
CA SER A 193 -11.98 -15.06 4.79
C SER A 193 -13.41 -15.08 5.32
N SER A 194 -13.68 -15.95 6.30
CA SER A 194 -14.94 -15.96 7.05
C SER A 194 -15.04 -14.80 8.04
N SER A 195 -13.93 -14.14 8.37
CA SER A 195 -13.85 -13.04 9.34
C SER A 195 -14.04 -11.65 8.73
N LEU A 196 -14.11 -11.53 7.40
CA LEU A 196 -14.24 -10.24 6.72
C LEU A 196 -15.63 -9.64 7.01
N VAL A 197 -15.63 -8.51 7.72
CA VAL A 197 -16.82 -7.75 8.15
C VAL A 197 -16.80 -6.29 7.69
N PHE A 198 -15.64 -5.79 7.24
CA PHE A 198 -15.52 -4.45 6.67
C PHE A 198 -14.87 -4.50 5.29
N LEU A 199 -15.56 -3.96 4.29
CA LEU A 199 -15.09 -3.83 2.92
C LEU A 199 -15.30 -2.40 2.43
N GLN A 200 -14.22 -1.75 2.04
CA GLN A 200 -14.28 -0.49 1.32
C GLN A 200 -13.34 -0.56 0.12
N ILE A 201 -13.90 -0.40 -1.07
CA ILE A 201 -13.16 -0.47 -2.31
C ILE A 201 -13.49 0.77 -3.13
N PHE A 202 -12.47 1.40 -3.69
CA PHE A 202 -12.66 2.58 -4.51
C PHE A 202 -11.60 2.73 -5.57
N ASN A 203 -12.02 3.01 -6.80
CA ASN A 203 -11.18 3.38 -7.93
C ASN A 203 -10.07 2.37 -8.24
N LEU A 204 -10.37 1.06 -8.16
CA LEU A 204 -9.43 0.01 -8.54
C LEU A 204 -9.23 -0.04 -10.04
N LYS A 205 -7.99 -0.27 -10.49
CA LYS A 205 -7.65 -0.22 -11.92
C LYS A 205 -6.64 -1.30 -12.31
N TYR A 206 -6.50 -1.51 -13.61
CA TYR A 206 -5.32 -2.13 -14.19
C TYR A 206 -4.38 -1.03 -14.68
N ASN A 207 -3.09 -1.16 -14.36
CA ASN A 207 -2.09 -0.20 -14.81
C ASN A 207 -1.91 -0.34 -16.33
N ILE A 208 -1.88 0.80 -17.04
CA ILE A 208 -1.79 0.83 -18.51
C ILE A 208 -0.47 0.27 -19.07
N ARG A 209 0.58 0.22 -18.24
CA ARG A 209 1.88 -0.37 -18.57
C ARG A 209 2.03 -1.81 -18.06
N GLY A 210 0.98 -2.36 -17.44
CA GLY A 210 0.96 -3.70 -16.88
C GLY A 210 0.60 -4.79 -17.89
N HIS A 211 0.88 -6.05 -17.55
CA HIS A 211 0.53 -7.22 -18.38
C HIS A 211 -0.99 -7.39 -18.53
N SER A 212 -1.75 -6.95 -17.53
CA SER A 212 -3.21 -7.00 -17.51
C SER A 212 -3.87 -5.73 -18.08
N ALA A 213 -3.11 -4.84 -18.74
CA ALA A 213 -3.63 -3.58 -19.28
C ALA A 213 -4.80 -3.77 -20.27
N HIS A 214 -4.88 -4.91 -20.95
CA HIS A 214 -5.99 -5.25 -21.84
C HIS A 214 -7.35 -5.35 -21.12
N LEU A 215 -7.35 -5.61 -19.80
CA LEU A 215 -8.53 -5.63 -18.94
C LEU A 215 -8.92 -4.24 -18.41
N ALA A 216 -8.09 -3.21 -18.64
CA ALA A 216 -8.37 -1.86 -18.16
C ALA A 216 -9.61 -1.27 -18.86
N LEU A 217 -10.52 -0.70 -18.06
CA LEU A 217 -11.55 0.20 -18.56
C LEU A 217 -11.06 1.64 -18.46
N TYR A 218 -11.20 2.41 -19.53
CA TYR A 218 -10.76 3.80 -19.55
C TYR A 218 -11.77 4.69 -18.82
N ASN A 219 -11.27 5.47 -17.86
CA ASN A 219 -12.04 6.55 -17.26
C ASN A 219 -11.67 7.86 -17.97
N SER A 220 -12.59 8.38 -18.79
CA SER A 220 -12.38 9.60 -19.58
C SER A 220 -12.42 10.89 -18.75
N ARG A 221 -12.88 10.83 -17.50
CA ARG A 221 -12.93 11.97 -16.57
C ARG A 221 -12.61 11.49 -15.15
N PRO A 222 -11.34 11.15 -14.85
CA PRO A 222 -10.95 10.55 -13.58
C PRO A 222 -11.19 11.42 -12.34
N TRP A 223 -11.47 12.70 -12.52
CA TRP A 223 -11.84 13.64 -11.45
C TRP A 223 -13.36 13.78 -11.23
N GLU A 224 -14.19 13.34 -12.18
CA GLU A 224 -15.66 13.38 -12.12
C GLU A 224 -16.25 11.98 -11.91
N ASN A 225 -15.71 11.00 -12.64
CA ASN A 225 -16.22 9.65 -12.60
C ASN A 225 -15.49 8.85 -11.54
N VAL A 226 -16.27 8.27 -10.64
CA VAL A 226 -15.80 7.38 -9.60
C VAL A 226 -16.55 6.06 -9.71
N SER A 227 -15.85 4.97 -9.45
CA SER A 227 -16.40 3.61 -9.42
C SER A 227 -15.57 2.80 -8.43
N GLU A 228 -16.11 1.70 -7.92
CA GLU A 228 -15.38 0.73 -7.13
C GLU A 228 -14.20 0.16 -7.94
N ILE A 229 -14.42 -0.16 -9.21
CA ILE A 229 -13.45 -0.81 -10.09
C ILE A 229 -13.64 -0.42 -11.57
N TRP A 230 -12.53 -0.15 -12.27
CA TRP A 230 -12.48 0.14 -13.70
C TRP A 230 -11.91 -1.04 -14.47
N THR A 231 -12.79 -1.97 -14.84
CA THR A 231 -12.42 -3.24 -15.50
C THR A 231 -13.34 -3.58 -16.67
N LYS A 232 -12.79 -4.25 -17.68
CA LYS A 232 -13.52 -4.93 -18.75
C LYS A 232 -13.80 -6.40 -18.43
N SER A 233 -13.18 -6.95 -17.37
CA SER A 233 -13.36 -8.32 -16.96
C SER A 233 -14.69 -8.48 -16.23
N ARG A 234 -15.59 -9.27 -16.81
CA ARG A 234 -16.85 -9.62 -16.16
C ARG A 234 -16.64 -10.39 -14.85
N GLN A 235 -15.58 -11.21 -14.78
CA GLN A 235 -15.28 -12.02 -13.59
C GLN A 235 -14.85 -11.15 -12.40
N ASP A 236 -14.17 -10.02 -12.66
CA ASP A 236 -13.83 -9.07 -11.59
C ASP A 236 -15.10 -8.50 -10.94
N CYS A 237 -16.09 -8.12 -11.77
CA CYS A 237 -17.37 -7.58 -11.29
C CYS A 237 -18.19 -8.64 -10.55
N GLU A 238 -18.27 -9.86 -11.08
CA GLU A 238 -18.99 -10.97 -10.44
C GLU A 238 -18.37 -11.29 -9.07
N ARG A 239 -17.03 -11.42 -8.99
CA ARG A 239 -16.36 -11.69 -7.71
C ARG A 239 -16.44 -10.55 -6.72
N LEU A 240 -16.38 -9.30 -7.17
CA LEU A 240 -16.61 -8.16 -6.28
C LEU A 240 -18.02 -8.21 -5.68
N SER A 241 -19.04 -8.50 -6.50
CA SER A 241 -20.42 -8.66 -6.03
C SER A 241 -20.55 -9.80 -5.01
N ASP A 242 -19.90 -10.94 -5.26
CA ASP A 242 -19.87 -12.06 -4.32
C ASP A 242 -19.30 -11.63 -2.95
N VAL A 243 -18.18 -10.88 -2.94
CA VAL A 243 -17.54 -10.40 -1.70
C VAL A 243 -18.46 -9.44 -0.96
N ILE A 244 -19.08 -8.49 -1.67
CA ILE A 244 -20.02 -7.53 -1.07
C ILE A 244 -21.17 -8.27 -0.39
N SER A 245 -21.85 -9.16 -1.11
CA SER A 245 -22.98 -9.93 -0.56
C SER A 245 -22.57 -10.81 0.62
N ALA A 246 -21.36 -11.38 0.59
CA ALA A 246 -20.84 -12.17 1.71
C ALA A 246 -20.60 -11.31 2.96
N VAL A 247 -20.10 -10.09 2.82
CA VAL A 247 -19.88 -9.16 3.94
C VAL A 247 -21.22 -8.66 4.51
N GLU A 248 -22.15 -8.25 3.65
CA GLU A 248 -23.50 -7.82 4.07
C GLU A 248 -24.23 -8.90 4.87
N SER A 249 -24.15 -10.15 4.41
CA SER A 249 -24.77 -11.29 5.08
C SER A 249 -24.19 -11.56 6.47
N ARG A 250 -22.90 -11.28 6.68
CA ARG A 250 -22.23 -11.48 7.98
C ARG A 250 -22.57 -10.37 8.96
N VAL A 251 -22.56 -9.12 8.50
CA VAL A 251 -22.94 -7.96 9.32
C VAL A 251 -24.41 -8.06 9.77
N ALA A 252 -25.29 -8.62 8.94
CA ALA A 252 -26.69 -8.83 9.31
C ALA A 252 -26.92 -9.97 10.33
N ALA A 253 -25.92 -10.84 10.54
CA ALA A 253 -26.01 -11.99 11.45
C ALA A 253 -25.48 -11.70 12.87
N GLU A 254 -24.86 -10.54 13.08
CA GLU A 254 -24.35 -10.03 14.37
C GLU A 254 -25.39 -9.14 15.09
#